data_AF-A0A845UKS3-F1
#
_entry.id   AF-A0A845UKS3-F1
#
_cell.length_a   1.000
_cell.length_b   1.000
_cell.length_c   1.000
_cell.angle_alpha   90.00
_cell.angle_beta   90.00
_cell.angle_gamma   90.00
#
_symmetry.space_group_name_H-M   'P 1'
#
loop_
_entity.id
_entity.type
_entity.pdbx_description
1 polymer ?
#
loop_
_entity_poly.entity_id
_entity_poly.type
_entity_poly.pdbx_seq_one_letter_code
_entity_poly.pdbx_strand_id
1 'polypeptide(L)'
;MTLHTDKLSTLEQLRAFVDVTQARSFQASSRQEAYDCIADTLRRFHYEQRRKADKGLITRFLCQVTGLSRQQVVRHIRQFRQTRQVQDRRGAPAKPFARRYTDEDVHLLAELDRLHGTLSGPATRKLAERAFQVFGEARYERLAAISNGHLYNLIWMSPFVQVDF
;
A
#
# COMPACT_ATOMS: atom_id res chain seq x y z
N MET A 1 11.77 -9.97 -7.12
CA MET A 1 11.95 -11.24 -7.87
C MET A 1 10.65 -11.55 -8.58
N THR A 2 10.67 -11.67 -9.90
CA THR A 2 9.51 -12.11 -10.69
C THR A 2 9.13 -13.54 -10.31
N LEU A 3 7.86 -13.75 -9.94
CA LEU A 3 7.32 -15.07 -9.60
C LEU A 3 7.25 -15.96 -10.86
N HIS A 4 8.35 -16.60 -11.24
CA HIS A 4 8.38 -17.57 -12.34
C HIS A 4 7.68 -18.87 -11.92
N THR A 5 6.35 -18.89 -11.97
CA THR A 5 5.52 -20.08 -11.73
C THR A 5 5.28 -20.91 -12.99
N ASP A 6 5.91 -20.55 -14.10
CA ASP A 6 5.68 -21.15 -15.43
C ASP A 6 6.07 -22.63 -15.55
N LYS A 7 6.81 -23.17 -14.58
CA LYS A 7 7.22 -24.57 -14.56
C LYS A 7 6.23 -25.53 -13.88
N LEU A 8 5.16 -25.02 -13.26
CA LEU A 8 4.11 -25.84 -12.63
C LEU A 8 2.89 -25.87 -13.54
N SER A 9 2.76 -26.94 -14.34
CA SER A 9 1.69 -27.12 -15.32
C SER A 9 0.67 -28.20 -14.93
N THR A 10 0.99 -29.06 -13.94
CA THR A 10 0.08 -30.13 -13.49
C THR A 10 -0.26 -30.04 -12.01
N LEU A 11 -1.42 -30.62 -11.62
CA LEU A 11 -1.85 -30.66 -10.22
C LEU A 11 -0.91 -31.48 -9.33
N GLU A 12 -0.25 -32.50 -9.88
CA GLU A 12 0.72 -33.31 -9.15
C GLU A 12 1.98 -32.51 -8.82
N GLN A 13 2.50 -31.74 -9.78
CA GLN A 13 3.61 -30.81 -9.54
C GLN A 13 3.23 -29.75 -8.51
N LEU A 14 2.01 -29.22 -8.59
CA LEU A 14 1.49 -28.25 -7.63
C LEU A 14 1.39 -28.85 -6.22
N ARG A 15 0.98 -30.12 -6.11
CA ARG A 15 0.94 -30.84 -4.83
C ARG A 15 2.34 -31.07 -4.26
N ALA A 16 3.25 -31.59 -5.07
CA ALA A 16 4.64 -31.79 -4.68
C ALA A 16 5.28 -30.49 -4.21
N PHE A 17 5.04 -29.38 -4.93
CA PHE A 17 5.53 -28.05 -4.55
C PHE A 17 5.00 -27.61 -3.18
N VAL A 18 3.68 -27.73 -2.98
CA VAL A 18 2.99 -27.30 -1.76
C VAL A 18 3.40 -28.13 -0.53
N ASP A 19 3.80 -29.39 -0.73
CA ASP A 19 4.23 -30.27 0.36
C ASP A 19 5.74 -30.15 0.65
N VAL A 20 6.57 -29.83 -0.34
CA VAL A 20 8.03 -29.67 -0.17
C VAL A 20 8.43 -28.27 0.34
N THR A 21 7.67 -27.24 -0.03
CA THR A 21 8.13 -25.86 0.15
C THR A 21 7.69 -25.30 1.50
N GLN A 22 8.64 -24.92 2.37
CA GLN A 22 8.36 -24.06 3.52
C GLN A 22 7.98 -22.65 3.02
N ALA A 23 6.89 -22.08 3.53
CA ALA A 23 6.14 -20.95 2.97
C ALA A 23 6.86 -19.58 2.86
N ARG A 24 8.19 -19.52 2.87
CA ARG A 24 8.96 -18.27 3.03
C ARG A 24 9.78 -17.79 1.84
N SER A 25 9.97 -18.57 0.77
CA SER A 25 10.90 -18.19 -0.32
C SER A 25 10.25 -17.62 -1.59
N PHE A 26 8.93 -17.62 -1.72
CA PHE A 26 8.24 -17.14 -2.93
C PHE A 26 7.07 -16.24 -2.54
N GLN A 27 7.32 -14.95 -2.40
CA GLN A 27 6.25 -13.96 -2.23
C GLN A 27 6.28 -12.99 -3.40
N ALA A 28 5.09 -12.62 -3.89
CA ALA A 28 4.95 -11.59 -4.91
C ALA A 28 5.63 -10.29 -4.45
N SER A 29 6.38 -9.65 -5.34
CA SER A 29 7.08 -8.41 -5.04
C SER A 29 6.12 -7.20 -5.05
N SER A 30 4.93 -7.35 -5.65
CA SER A 30 3.88 -6.33 -5.65
C SER A 30 2.46 -6.93 -5.56
N ARG A 31 1.47 -6.10 -5.24
CA ARG A 31 0.05 -6.51 -5.29
C ARG A 31 -0.39 -6.89 -6.69
N GLN A 32 0.11 -6.18 -7.70
CA GLN A 32 -0.23 -6.46 -9.10
C GLN A 32 0.30 -7.83 -9.51
N GLU A 33 1.57 -8.13 -9.20
CA GLU A 33 2.16 -9.47 -9.43
C GLU A 33 1.37 -10.58 -8.73
N ALA A 34 0.90 -10.34 -7.50
CA ALA A 34 0.06 -11.30 -6.79
C ALA A 34 -1.28 -11.54 -7.52
N TYR A 35 -1.91 -10.48 -8.04
CA TYR A 35 -3.18 -10.57 -8.75
C TYR A 35 -3.04 -11.27 -10.09
N ASP A 36 -1.98 -10.98 -10.84
CA ASP A 36 -1.67 -11.64 -12.11
C ASP A 36 -1.38 -13.13 -11.88
N CYS A 37 -0.57 -13.45 -10.86
CA CYS A 37 -0.30 -14.83 -10.45
C CYS A 37 -1.59 -15.60 -10.11
N ILE A 38 -2.53 -14.98 -9.37
CA ILE A 38 -3.83 -15.58 -9.08
C ILE A 38 -4.60 -15.83 -10.38
N ALA A 39 -4.75 -14.82 -11.22
CA ALA A 39 -5.53 -14.92 -12.45
C ALA A 39 -4.96 -16.00 -13.38
N ASP A 40 -3.64 -16.02 -13.59
CA ASP A 40 -2.95 -16.97 -14.46
C ASP A 40 -3.06 -18.40 -13.94
N THR A 41 -2.86 -18.61 -12.63
CA THR A 41 -3.02 -19.93 -12.00
C THR A 41 -4.45 -20.45 -12.18
N LEU A 42 -5.46 -19.61 -11.95
CA LEU A 42 -6.86 -20.01 -12.07
C LEU A 42 -7.24 -20.36 -13.52
N ARG A 43 -6.69 -19.63 -14.51
CA ARG A 43 -6.85 -19.96 -15.94
C ARG A 43 -6.15 -21.27 -16.28
N ARG A 44 -4.87 -21.39 -15.92
CA ARG A 44 -4.00 -22.55 -16.24
C ARG A 44 -4.60 -23.86 -15.75
N PHE A 45 -5.13 -23.89 -14.52
CA PHE A 45 -5.71 -25.10 -13.95
C PHE A 45 -7.21 -25.27 -14.19
N HIS A 46 -7.81 -24.43 -15.03
CA HIS A 46 -9.26 -24.43 -15.30
C HIS A 46 -10.08 -24.51 -14.00
N TYR A 47 -9.79 -23.63 -13.04
CA TYR A 47 -10.23 -23.74 -11.64
C TYR A 47 -11.72 -24.07 -11.47
N GLU A 48 -12.59 -23.50 -12.30
CA GLU A 48 -14.05 -23.71 -12.23
C GLU A 48 -14.44 -25.18 -12.40
N GLN A 49 -13.76 -25.90 -13.30
CA GLN A 49 -14.01 -27.30 -13.66
C GLN A 49 -13.41 -28.29 -12.63
N ARG A 50 -12.63 -27.80 -11.67
CA ARG A 50 -11.91 -28.65 -10.70
C ARG A 50 -12.80 -29.11 -9.55
N ARG A 51 -12.49 -30.29 -9.01
CA ARG A 51 -13.17 -30.85 -7.84
C ARG A 51 -12.77 -30.10 -6.56
N LYS A 52 -13.51 -30.31 -5.47
CA LYS A 52 -13.30 -29.60 -4.20
C LYS A 52 -11.87 -29.76 -3.65
N ALA A 53 -11.30 -30.96 -3.76
CA ALA A 53 -9.93 -31.25 -3.31
C ALA A 53 -8.89 -30.41 -4.08
N ASP A 54 -8.95 -30.45 -5.42
CA ASP A 54 -8.07 -29.68 -6.31
C ASP A 54 -8.20 -28.17 -6.09
N LYS A 55 -9.42 -27.67 -5.88
CA LYS A 55 -9.67 -26.27 -5.53
C LYS A 55 -8.99 -25.88 -4.22
N GLY A 56 -8.98 -26.78 -3.24
CA GLY A 56 -8.26 -26.61 -1.98
C GLY A 56 -6.75 -26.54 -2.19
N LEU A 57 -6.21 -27.43 -3.02
CA LEU A 57 -4.79 -27.48 -3.40
C LEU A 57 -4.35 -26.16 -4.06
N ILE A 58 -5.08 -25.70 -5.07
CA ILE A 58 -4.82 -24.43 -5.77
C ILE A 58 -4.88 -23.25 -4.79
N THR A 59 -5.84 -23.26 -3.86
CA THR A 59 -5.96 -22.19 -2.86
C THR A 59 -4.75 -22.15 -1.94
N ARG A 60 -4.28 -23.31 -1.45
CA ARG A 60 -3.10 -23.41 -0.57
C ARG A 60 -1.85 -22.93 -1.31
N PHE A 61 -1.67 -23.36 -2.56
CA PHE A 61 -0.59 -22.88 -3.43
C PHE A 61 -0.62 -21.35 -3.57
N LEU A 62 -1.77 -20.77 -3.92
CA LEU A 62 -1.90 -19.32 -4.08
C LEU A 62 -1.57 -18.55 -2.80
N CYS A 63 -2.02 -19.02 -1.64
CA CYS A 63 -1.64 -18.40 -0.35
C CYS A 63 -0.11 -18.39 -0.17
N GLN A 64 0.53 -19.50 -0.53
CA GLN A 64 1.97 -19.67 -0.36
C GLN A 64 2.79 -18.77 -1.29
N VAL A 65 2.45 -18.71 -2.58
CA VAL A 65 3.23 -17.95 -3.57
C VAL A 65 2.93 -16.45 -3.60
N THR A 66 1.75 -16.05 -3.12
CA THR A 66 1.37 -14.62 -3.06
C THR A 66 1.63 -13.99 -1.70
N GLY A 67 1.80 -14.79 -0.64
CA GLY A 67 1.86 -14.32 0.75
C GLY A 67 0.53 -13.79 1.28
N LEU A 68 -0.57 -13.89 0.50
CA LEU A 68 -1.88 -13.44 0.93
C LEU A 68 -2.53 -14.45 1.88
N SER A 69 -3.37 -13.93 2.78
CA SER A 69 -4.17 -14.79 3.65
C SER A 69 -5.17 -15.60 2.83
N ARG A 70 -5.58 -16.75 3.37
CA ARG A 70 -6.61 -17.61 2.74
C ARG A 70 -7.90 -16.84 2.42
N GLN A 71 -8.30 -15.93 3.30
CA GLN A 71 -9.50 -15.11 3.10
C GLN A 71 -9.35 -14.14 1.92
N GLN A 72 -8.17 -13.51 1.78
CA GLN A 72 -7.87 -12.64 0.65
C GLN A 72 -7.85 -13.42 -0.67
N VAL A 73 -7.20 -14.58 -0.71
CA VAL A 73 -7.17 -15.44 -1.90
C VAL A 73 -8.58 -15.87 -2.30
N VAL A 74 -9.41 -16.34 -1.36
CA VAL A 74 -10.80 -16.73 -1.65
C VAL A 74 -11.62 -15.56 -2.19
N ARG A 75 -11.42 -14.34 -1.66
CA ARG A 75 -12.07 -13.13 -2.18
C ARG A 75 -11.66 -12.86 -3.64
N HIS A 76 -10.37 -12.98 -3.97
CA HIS A 76 -9.88 -12.80 -5.33
C HIS A 76 -10.33 -13.91 -6.28
N ILE A 77 -10.40 -15.16 -5.83
CA ILE A 77 -11.00 -16.26 -6.60
C ILE A 77 -12.46 -15.96 -6.93
N ARG A 78 -13.23 -15.45 -5.96
CA ARG A 78 -14.63 -15.05 -6.19
C ARG A 78 -14.72 -13.94 -7.24
N GLN A 79 -13.86 -12.93 -7.14
CA GLN A 79 -13.78 -11.85 -8.12
C GLN A 79 -13.44 -12.40 -9.52
N PHE A 80 -12.42 -13.25 -9.63
CA PHE A 80 -12.04 -13.88 -10.89
C PHE A 80 -13.17 -14.70 -11.51
N ARG A 81 -13.93 -15.46 -10.73
CA ARG A 81 -15.09 -16.22 -11.22
C ARG A 81 -16.20 -15.33 -11.78
N GLN A 82 -16.30 -14.08 -11.32
CA GLN A 82 -17.31 -13.14 -11.77
C GLN A 82 -16.85 -12.30 -12.96
N THR A 83 -15.57 -11.90 -13.00
CA THR A 83 -15.07 -10.92 -13.98
C THR A 83 -13.89 -11.40 -14.82
N ARG A 84 -13.40 -12.63 -14.59
CA ARG A 84 -12.19 -13.21 -15.23
C ARG A 84 -10.91 -12.40 -15.00
N GLN A 85 -10.96 -11.49 -14.05
CA GLN A 85 -9.88 -10.56 -13.70
C GLN A 85 -9.77 -10.44 -12.18
N VAL A 86 -8.55 -10.21 -11.70
CA VAL A 86 -8.27 -9.89 -10.30
C VAL A 86 -7.71 -8.47 -10.28
N GLN A 87 -8.33 -7.59 -9.53
CA GLN A 87 -7.94 -6.17 -9.46
C GLN A 87 -8.20 -5.64 -8.06
N ASP A 88 -7.39 -4.68 -7.60
CA ASP A 88 -7.76 -3.92 -6.43
C ASP A 88 -8.98 -3.05 -6.77
N ARG A 89 -10.08 -3.23 -6.04
CA ARG A 89 -11.28 -2.39 -6.16
C ARG A 89 -11.34 -1.32 -5.08
N ARG A 90 -10.30 -1.19 -4.26
CA ARG A 90 -10.17 -0.08 -3.32
C ARG A 90 -9.85 1.18 -4.13
N GLY A 91 -10.89 1.95 -4.44
CA GLY A 91 -10.74 3.35 -4.81
C GLY A 91 -10.49 4.21 -3.57
N ALA A 92 -10.33 5.52 -3.79
CA ALA A 92 -10.42 6.48 -2.70
C ALA A 92 -11.75 6.27 -1.94
N PRO A 93 -11.76 6.42 -0.60
CA PRO A 93 -12.99 6.30 0.17
C PRO A 93 -14.03 7.28 -0.40
N ALA A 94 -15.27 6.81 -0.57
CA ALA A 94 -16.35 7.64 -1.14
C ALA A 94 -16.61 8.93 -0.33
N LYS A 95 -16.24 8.93 0.96
CA LYS A 95 -16.28 10.08 1.86
C LYS A 95 -14.98 10.13 2.66
N PRO A 96 -13.92 10.79 2.17
CA PRO A 96 -12.71 10.98 2.95
C PRO A 96 -12.98 11.88 4.16
N PHE A 97 -12.24 11.69 5.25
CA PHE A 97 -12.23 12.66 6.34
C PHE A 97 -11.75 14.02 5.81
N ALA A 98 -12.35 15.11 6.31
CA ALA A 98 -11.96 16.45 5.92
C ALA A 98 -10.47 16.68 6.27
N ARG A 99 -9.66 17.06 5.27
CA ARG A 99 -8.26 17.44 5.49
C ARG A 99 -8.22 18.88 6.01
N ARG A 100 -7.72 19.07 7.22
CA ARG A 100 -7.49 20.41 7.80
C ARG A 100 -6.27 21.09 7.17
N TYR A 101 -5.21 20.33 6.94
CA TYR A 101 -3.97 20.81 6.35
C TYR A 101 -3.90 20.40 4.86
N THR A 102 -3.60 21.38 4.01
CA THR A 102 -3.47 21.18 2.56
C THR A 102 -2.01 21.09 2.15
N ASP A 103 -1.78 20.80 0.88
CA ASP A 103 -0.43 20.69 0.33
C ASP A 103 0.29 22.05 0.36
N GLU A 104 -0.45 23.18 0.32
CA GLU A 104 0.08 24.53 0.57
C GLU A 104 0.71 24.67 1.97
N ASP A 105 0.07 24.13 3.01
CA ASP A 105 0.64 24.16 4.37
C ASP A 105 1.94 23.37 4.45
N VAL A 106 2.02 22.24 3.74
CA VAL A 106 3.24 21.43 3.64
C VAL A 106 4.35 22.21 2.94
N HIS A 107 4.03 22.93 1.86
CA HIS A 107 4.99 23.78 1.18
C HIS A 107 5.49 24.94 2.04
N LEU A 108 4.61 25.58 2.82
CA LEU A 108 4.99 26.64 3.75
C LEU A 108 5.90 26.12 4.86
N LEU A 109 5.63 24.92 5.40
CA LEU A 109 6.52 24.29 6.38
C LEU A 109 7.91 24.01 5.78
N ALA A 110 7.97 23.54 4.52
CA ALA A 110 9.24 23.30 3.84
C ALA A 110 10.00 24.59 3.46
N GLU A 111 9.29 25.67 3.13
CA GLU A 111 9.88 27.01 2.97
C GLU A 111 10.47 27.50 4.28
N LEU A 112 9.70 27.41 5.37
CA LEU A 112 10.12 27.83 6.70
C LEU A 112 11.34 27.03 7.19
N ASP A 113 11.39 25.73 6.97
CA ASP A 113 12.52 24.89 7.34
C ASP A 113 13.79 25.25 6.54
N ARG A 114 13.66 25.47 5.22
CA ARG A 114 14.77 25.92 4.36
C ARG A 114 15.32 27.29 4.76
N LEU A 115 14.46 28.21 5.18
CA LEU A 115 14.85 29.57 5.56
C LEU A 115 15.62 29.61 6.89
N HIS A 116 15.40 28.62 7.76
CA HIS A 116 15.90 28.62 9.14
C HIS A 116 16.86 27.49 9.50
N GLY A 117 17.16 26.56 8.59
CA GLY A 117 18.22 25.56 8.74
C GLY A 117 17.91 24.44 9.72
N THR A 118 16.92 23.61 9.39
CA THR A 118 16.45 22.45 10.15
C THR A 118 15.91 22.82 11.53
N LEU A 119 14.63 23.17 11.57
CA LEU A 119 13.97 23.57 12.80
C LEU A 119 13.43 22.37 13.59
N SER A 120 13.45 22.47 14.91
CA SER A 120 12.65 21.56 15.74
C SER A 120 11.15 21.81 15.51
N GLY A 121 10.32 20.79 15.70
CA GLY A 121 8.87 20.93 15.59
C GLY A 121 8.27 22.07 16.44
N PRO A 122 8.67 22.21 17.73
CA PRO A 122 8.24 23.34 18.56
C PRO A 122 8.66 24.71 18.02
N ALA A 123 9.88 24.83 17.48
CA ALA A 123 10.36 26.08 16.90
C ALA A 123 9.59 26.45 15.61
N THR A 124 9.38 25.46 14.75
CA THR A 124 8.57 25.59 13.52
C THR A 124 7.15 26.07 13.85
N ARG A 125 6.50 25.45 14.84
CA ARG A 125 5.17 25.85 15.30
C ARG A 125 5.16 27.31 15.78
N LYS A 126 6.16 27.72 16.56
CA LYS A 126 6.23 29.09 17.10
C LYS A 126 6.49 30.14 16.03
N LEU A 127 7.26 29.81 14.99
CA LEU A 127 7.44 30.70 13.85
C LEU A 127 6.16 30.84 13.04
N ALA A 128 5.44 29.76 12.75
CA ALA A 128 4.14 29.84 12.07
C ALA A 128 3.10 30.63 12.89
N GLU A 129 3.06 30.43 14.21
CA GLU A 129 2.21 31.20 15.13
C GLU A 129 2.51 32.70 15.05
N ARG A 130 3.79 33.09 15.08
CA ARG A 130 4.21 34.49 14.99
C ARG A 130 3.97 35.09 13.60
N ALA A 131 4.24 34.35 12.53
CA ALA A 131 3.98 34.80 11.15
C ALA A 131 2.52 35.24 10.98
N PHE A 132 1.59 34.45 11.52
CA PHE A 132 0.17 34.82 11.50
C PHE A 132 -0.18 35.92 12.51
N GLN A 133 0.10 35.72 13.80
CA GLN A 133 -0.44 36.59 14.86
C GLN A 133 0.28 37.93 15.00
N VAL A 134 1.58 37.99 14.68
CA VAL A 134 2.41 39.20 14.84
C VAL A 134 2.59 39.91 13.50
N PHE A 135 2.82 39.16 12.42
CA PHE A 135 3.11 39.73 11.11
C PHE A 135 1.92 39.75 10.15
N GLY A 136 0.78 39.17 10.54
CA GLY A 136 -0.45 39.20 9.74
C GLY A 136 -0.40 38.34 8.48
N GLU A 137 0.55 37.40 8.37
CA GLU A 137 0.68 36.54 7.20
C GLU A 137 -0.41 35.47 7.18
N ALA A 138 -1.53 35.76 6.52
CA ALA A 138 -2.71 34.89 6.44
C ALA A 138 -2.40 33.45 5.95
N ARG A 139 -1.35 33.27 5.14
CA ARG A 139 -0.90 31.95 4.66
C ARG A 139 -0.56 30.99 5.80
N TYR A 140 -0.18 31.50 6.98
CA TYR A 140 0.15 30.69 8.16
C TYR A 140 -1.04 30.44 9.10
N GLU A 141 -2.25 30.93 8.82
CA GLU A 141 -3.40 30.86 9.74
C GLU A 141 -3.68 29.44 10.24
N ARG A 142 -3.74 28.45 9.33
CA ARG A 142 -3.99 27.05 9.68
C ARG A 142 -2.83 26.45 10.49
N LEU A 143 -1.61 26.81 10.13
CA LEU A 143 -0.38 26.36 10.78
C LEU A 143 -0.17 27.00 12.15
N ALA A 144 -0.71 28.20 12.41
CA ALA A 144 -0.60 28.86 13.71
C ALA A 144 -1.21 28.04 14.87
N ALA A 145 -2.22 27.23 14.57
CA ALA A 145 -2.88 26.34 15.53
C ALA A 145 -2.43 24.87 15.43
N ILE A 146 -1.37 24.55 14.66
CA ILE A 146 -0.91 23.16 14.49
C ILE A 146 -0.35 22.58 15.79
N SER A 147 -0.69 21.33 16.08
CA SER A 147 -0.04 20.58 17.17
C SER A 147 1.28 19.98 16.69
N ASN A 148 2.24 19.79 17.59
CA ASN A 148 3.52 19.15 17.24
C ASN A 148 3.32 17.76 16.59
N GLY A 149 2.32 16.98 17.05
CA GLY A 149 2.00 15.69 16.45
C GLY A 149 1.52 15.80 14.99
N HIS A 150 0.64 16.76 14.68
CA HIS A 150 0.23 17.01 13.29
C HIS A 150 1.38 17.53 12.44
N LEU A 151 2.24 18.37 13.02
CA LEU A 151 3.43 18.89 12.35
C LEU A 151 4.37 17.76 11.93
N TYR A 152 4.68 16.82 12.83
CA TYR A 152 5.47 15.63 12.47
C TYR A 152 4.78 14.76 11.43
N ASN A 153 3.46 14.57 11.51
CA ASN A 153 2.74 13.84 10.48
C ASN A 153 2.90 14.50 9.09
N LEU A 154 2.84 15.83 9.01
CA LEU A 154 3.04 16.54 7.75
C LEU A 154 4.49 16.45 7.23
N ILE A 155 5.49 16.51 8.12
CA ILE A 155 6.91 16.38 7.74
C ILE A 155 7.23 14.96 7.26
N TRP A 156 6.81 13.93 8.00
CA TRP A 156 7.10 12.53 7.68
C TRP A 156 6.28 11.97 6.51
N MET A 157 5.12 12.56 6.22
CA MET A 157 4.29 12.18 5.07
C MET A 157 4.61 13.00 3.81
N SER A 158 5.43 14.04 3.90
CA SER A 158 5.79 14.88 2.76
C SER A 158 6.95 14.27 1.98
N PRO A 159 6.81 14.02 0.66
CA PRO A 159 7.91 13.56 -0.18
C PRO A 159 9.01 14.64 -0.35
N PHE A 160 8.78 15.87 0.13
CA PHE A 160 9.71 16.99 -0.01
C PHE A 160 10.76 17.08 1.10
N VAL A 161 10.74 16.18 2.10
CA VAL A 161 11.75 16.11 3.18
C VAL A 161 12.79 15.02 2.89
N GLN A 162 13.19 14.89 1.62
CA GLN A 162 14.52 14.34 1.31
C GLN A 162 15.49 15.51 1.36
N VAL A 163 15.92 15.84 2.57
CA VAL A 163 17.08 16.71 2.77
C VAL A 163 18.28 15.78 2.67
N ASP A 164 19.10 16.01 1.66
CA ASP A 164 20.40 15.37 1.46
C ASP A 164 21.25 15.50 2.73
N PHE A 165 21.76 14.35 3.20
CA PHE A 165 22.85 14.28 4.18
C PHE A 165 24.19 14.36 3.48
#